data_AF-A0A2T9XTA6-F1
#
_entry.id   AF-A0A2T9XTA6-F1
#
_cell.length_a   1.000
_cell.length_b   1.000
_cell.length_c   1.000
_cell.angle_alpha   90.00
_cell.angle_beta   90.00
_cell.angle_gamma   90.00
#
_symmetry.space_group_name_H-M   'P 1'
#
loop_
_entity.id
_entity.type
_entity.pdbx_description
1 polymer ?
#
loop_
_entity_poly.entity_id
_entity_poly.type
_entity_poly.pdbx_seq_one_letter_code
_entity_poly.pdbx_strand_id
1 'polypeptide(L)'
;MVAATLLVGLLAGCSSSSPGLEVLRADPMATATPAGLTSQSVSEDAGGVTFGIRQPCSLLRTLHLTDPVSALVELDQGAQDAGWAARAPLDLTVTPAAAFYKRTVDGRPLELTLTWDGTDEVVQDLSTP
;
A
#
# COMPACT_ATOMS: atom_id res chain seq x y z
N MET A 1 8.85 36.48 47.65
CA MET A 1 8.31 37.37 46.60
C MET A 1 8.86 36.92 45.26
N VAL A 2 7.97 36.79 44.25
CA VAL A 2 8.19 36.56 42.80
C VAL A 2 8.77 35.17 42.44
N ALA A 3 8.01 34.15 42.03
CA ALA A 3 7.07 33.99 40.90
C ALA A 3 7.75 33.68 39.54
N ALA A 4 7.51 32.44 39.09
CA ALA A 4 7.19 32.02 37.73
C ALA A 4 8.29 31.95 36.65
N THR A 5 7.99 31.06 35.69
CA THR A 5 8.52 30.86 34.33
C THR A 5 9.85 30.07 34.21
N LEU A 6 9.97 29.00 33.43
CA LEU A 6 9.24 28.59 32.24
C LEU A 6 9.16 27.04 32.12
N LEU A 7 7.93 26.57 32.00
CA LEU A 7 7.54 25.31 31.38
C LEU A 7 7.93 25.41 29.88
N VAL A 8 9.09 24.88 29.49
CA VAL A 8 9.49 24.86 28.08
C VAL A 8 9.01 23.56 27.45
N GLY A 9 8.04 23.70 26.55
CA GLY A 9 8.06 22.96 25.29
C GLY A 9 7.38 21.59 25.27
N LEU A 10 6.16 21.52 25.78
CA LEU A 10 5.15 20.61 25.23
C LEU A 10 4.92 20.99 23.75
N LEU A 11 5.73 20.46 22.80
CA LEU A 11 5.52 20.59 21.34
C LEU A 11 6.52 19.76 20.51
N ALA A 12 7.00 18.61 21.02
CA ALA A 12 7.53 17.58 20.14
C ALA A 12 6.32 16.83 19.56
N GLY A 13 5.95 17.21 18.34
CA GLY A 13 4.79 16.70 17.61
C GLY A 13 4.66 15.19 17.77
N CYS A 14 3.56 14.78 18.43
CA CYS A 14 2.90 13.55 18.08
C CYS A 14 2.54 13.71 16.61
N SER A 15 3.41 13.28 15.70
CA SER A 15 3.04 12.96 14.34
C SER A 15 1.82 12.08 14.47
N SER A 16 0.63 12.62 14.22
CA SER A 16 -0.62 11.90 14.36
C SER A 16 -0.67 10.89 13.22
N SER A 17 0.06 9.79 13.37
CA SER A 17 -0.14 8.60 12.58
C SER A 17 -1.58 8.16 12.84
N SER A 18 -2.43 8.27 11.81
CA SER A 18 -3.76 7.69 11.89
C SER A 18 -3.61 6.22 12.27
N PRO A 19 -4.31 5.70 13.30
CA PRO A 19 -4.18 4.30 13.71
C PRO A 19 -4.40 3.32 12.56
N GLY A 20 -5.22 3.67 11.56
CA GLY A 20 -5.39 2.86 10.35
C GLY A 20 -4.17 2.85 9.41
N LEU A 21 -3.41 3.94 9.32
CA LEU A 21 -2.13 3.95 8.58
C LEU A 21 -1.07 3.14 9.31
N GLU A 22 -1.05 3.12 10.65
CA GLU A 22 -0.14 2.25 11.39
C GLU A 22 -0.46 0.78 11.16
N VAL A 23 -1.75 0.42 11.12
CA VAL A 23 -2.18 -0.94 10.75
C VAL A 23 -1.75 -1.28 9.33
N LEU A 24 -1.92 -0.36 8.37
CA LEU A 24 -1.42 -0.55 7.01
C LEU A 24 0.10 -0.75 6.98
N ARG A 25 0.88 0.09 7.67
CA ARG A 25 2.35 -0.02 7.72
C ARG A 25 2.86 -1.25 8.47
N ALA A 26 2.06 -1.79 9.39
CA ALA A 26 2.36 -3.04 10.07
C ALA A 26 1.88 -4.28 9.31
N ASP A 27 1.05 -4.09 8.26
CA ASP A 27 0.53 -5.20 7.48
C ASP A 27 1.64 -5.81 6.62
N PRO A 28 1.89 -7.14 6.73
CA PRO A 28 2.86 -7.82 5.89
C PRO A 28 2.58 -7.64 4.40
N MET A 29 1.32 -7.52 3.98
CA MET A 29 0.98 -7.27 2.58
C MET A 29 1.46 -5.89 2.09
N ALA A 30 1.41 -4.88 2.96
CA ALA A 30 1.86 -3.52 2.63
C ALA A 30 3.39 -3.38 2.67
N THR A 31 4.10 -4.28 3.38
CA THR A 31 5.55 -4.19 3.59
C THR A 31 6.35 -5.29 2.92
N ALA A 32 5.69 -6.37 2.46
CA ALA A 32 6.33 -7.49 1.79
C ALA A 32 7.10 -7.00 0.55
N THR A 33 8.33 -7.45 0.44
CA THR A 33 9.16 -7.24 -0.74
C THR A 33 9.00 -8.46 -1.62
N PRO A 34 8.21 -8.39 -2.72
CA PRO A 34 8.03 -9.53 -3.59
C PRO A 34 9.34 -9.88 -4.31
N ALA A 35 9.46 -11.12 -4.77
CA ALA A 35 10.57 -11.53 -5.61
C ALA A 35 10.66 -10.66 -6.88
N GLY A 36 11.89 -10.36 -7.33
CA GLY A 36 12.10 -9.56 -8.54
C GLY A 36 11.77 -8.07 -8.41
N LEU A 37 11.62 -7.53 -7.20
CA LEU A 37 11.46 -6.09 -6.98
C LEU A 37 12.75 -5.33 -7.30
N THR A 38 12.68 -4.43 -8.28
CA THR A 38 13.78 -3.51 -8.65
C THR A 38 13.68 -2.21 -7.88
N SER A 39 12.47 -1.65 -7.78
CA SER A 39 12.20 -0.42 -7.04
C SER A 39 10.74 -0.34 -6.64
N GLN A 40 10.45 0.49 -5.62
CA GLN A 40 9.08 0.76 -5.20
C GLN A 40 8.92 2.22 -4.76
N SER A 41 7.69 2.72 -4.88
CA SER A 41 7.25 3.95 -4.22
C SER A 41 5.98 3.70 -3.43
N VAL A 42 5.81 4.43 -2.32
CA VAL A 42 4.66 4.31 -1.43
C VAL A 42 4.05 5.68 -1.22
N SER A 43 2.73 5.76 -1.40
CA SER A 43 1.93 6.94 -1.09
C SER A 43 0.83 6.56 -0.10
N GLU A 44 0.57 7.43 0.87
CA GLU A 44 -0.31 7.14 1.99
C GLU A 44 -1.35 8.24 2.16
N ASP A 45 -2.59 7.83 2.45
CA ASP A 45 -3.67 8.70 2.86
C ASP A 45 -4.19 8.25 4.23
N ALA A 46 -4.13 9.16 5.19
CA ALA A 46 -4.63 8.97 6.54
C ALA A 46 -6.15 8.75 6.62
N GLY A 47 -6.87 9.02 5.54
CA GLY A 47 -8.32 9.05 5.52
C GLY A 47 -8.87 10.17 6.40
N GLY A 48 -10.19 10.23 6.51
CA GLY A 48 -10.87 11.29 7.26
C GLY A 48 -12.35 11.02 7.42
N VAL A 49 -13.09 12.01 7.90
CA VAL A 49 -14.55 11.97 7.93
C VAL A 49 -15.06 13.07 7.01
N THR A 50 -15.80 12.68 5.98
CA THR A 50 -16.38 13.60 4.99
C THR A 50 -17.88 13.35 4.95
N PHE A 51 -18.69 14.38 5.19
CA PHE A 51 -20.16 14.27 5.29
C PHE A 51 -20.66 13.18 6.28
N GLY A 52 -19.95 13.00 7.41
CA GLY A 52 -20.27 11.97 8.39
C GLY A 52 -19.88 10.54 7.98
N ILE A 53 -19.33 10.36 6.78
CA ILE A 53 -18.83 9.07 6.27
C ILE A 53 -17.34 8.97 6.58
N ARG A 54 -16.94 7.89 7.24
CA ARG A 54 -15.52 7.58 7.49
C ARG A 54 -14.88 7.09 6.19
N GLN A 55 -13.99 7.92 5.63
CA GLN A 55 -13.16 7.56 4.49
C GLN A 55 -12.10 6.53 4.93
N PRO A 56 -11.70 5.62 4.04
CA PRO A 56 -10.66 4.65 4.36
C PRO A 56 -9.31 5.32 4.55
N CYS A 57 -8.47 4.72 5.40
CA CYS A 57 -7.03 4.92 5.27
C CYS A 57 -6.57 4.14 4.05
N SER A 58 -5.73 4.73 3.22
CA SER A 58 -5.25 4.07 2.00
C SER A 58 -3.73 4.10 1.88
N LEU A 59 -3.18 3.06 1.28
CA LEU A 59 -1.78 2.95 0.93
C LEU A 59 -1.69 2.50 -0.53
N LEU A 60 -0.98 3.26 -1.36
CA LEU A 60 -0.66 2.93 -2.74
C LEU A 60 0.81 2.51 -2.80
N ARG A 61 1.06 1.29 -3.29
CA ARG A 61 2.40 0.81 -3.63
C ARG A 61 2.53 0.73 -5.13
N THR A 62 3.49 1.47 -5.68
CA THR A 62 3.93 1.28 -7.06
C THR A 62 5.17 0.41 -7.04
N LEU A 63 5.12 -0.73 -7.74
CA LEU A 63 6.16 -1.74 -7.78
C LEU A 63 6.75 -1.82 -9.19
N HIS A 64 8.07 -1.81 -9.30
CA HIS A 64 8.78 -2.11 -10.54
C HIS A 64 9.39 -3.50 -10.42
N LEU A 65 8.97 -4.42 -11.27
CA LEU A 65 9.22 -5.86 -11.14
C LEU A 65 9.92 -6.41 -12.37
N THR A 66 10.95 -7.24 -12.18
CA THR A 66 11.57 -8.00 -13.29
C THR A 66 10.75 -9.22 -13.70
N ASP A 67 9.97 -9.78 -12.77
CA ASP A 67 9.02 -10.88 -13.01
C ASP A 67 7.69 -10.56 -12.31
N PRO A 68 6.78 -9.82 -12.97
CA PRO A 68 5.53 -9.40 -12.35
C PRO A 68 4.59 -10.57 -12.06
N VAL A 69 4.61 -11.65 -12.86
CA VAL A 69 3.65 -12.75 -12.69
C VAL A 69 3.88 -13.47 -11.36
N SER A 70 5.12 -13.90 -11.10
CA SER A 70 5.45 -14.59 -9.84
C SER A 70 5.22 -13.69 -8.63
N ALA A 71 5.65 -12.42 -8.72
CA ALA A 71 5.49 -11.42 -7.67
C ALA A 71 4.02 -11.16 -7.33
N LEU A 72 3.14 -11.05 -8.33
CA LEU A 72 1.73 -10.75 -8.11
C LEU A 72 0.95 -11.95 -7.57
N VAL A 73 1.30 -13.17 -7.97
CA VAL A 73 0.73 -14.39 -7.38
C VAL A 73 1.11 -14.52 -5.91
N GLU A 74 2.37 -14.24 -5.56
CA GLU A 74 2.83 -14.21 -4.16
C GLU A 74 2.07 -13.16 -3.35
N LEU A 75 1.93 -11.94 -3.89
CA LEU A 75 1.22 -10.84 -3.22
C LEU A 75 -0.27 -11.14 -3.06
N ASP A 76 -0.92 -11.74 -4.06
CA ASP A 76 -2.34 -12.09 -3.98
C ASP A 76 -2.59 -13.20 -2.95
N GLN A 77 -1.74 -14.24 -2.92
CA GLN A 77 -1.82 -15.28 -1.91
C GLN A 77 -1.59 -14.71 -0.50
N GLY A 78 -0.57 -13.85 -0.33
CA GLY A 78 -0.30 -13.18 0.93
C GLY A 78 -1.44 -12.27 1.38
N ALA A 79 -2.11 -11.60 0.44
CA ALA A 79 -3.30 -10.80 0.71
C ALA A 79 -4.45 -11.67 1.24
N GLN A 80 -4.75 -12.78 0.58
CA GLN A 80 -5.78 -13.72 0.99
C GLN A 80 -5.50 -14.30 2.38
N ASP A 81 -4.27 -14.72 2.65
CA ASP A 81 -3.83 -15.27 3.95
C ASP A 81 -3.94 -14.23 5.08
N ALA A 82 -3.70 -12.95 4.77
CA ALA A 82 -3.87 -11.83 5.69
C ALA A 82 -5.33 -11.34 5.83
N GLY A 83 -6.28 -11.96 5.13
CA GLY A 83 -7.70 -11.64 5.19
C GLY A 83 -8.09 -10.36 4.43
N TRP A 84 -7.30 -9.98 3.43
CA TRP A 84 -7.66 -8.94 2.48
C TRP A 84 -8.60 -9.48 1.41
N ALA A 85 -9.61 -8.70 1.05
CA ALA A 85 -10.51 -9.01 -0.04
C ALA A 85 -10.11 -8.23 -1.29
N ALA A 86 -9.78 -8.95 -2.36
CA ALA A 86 -9.57 -8.34 -3.67
C ALA A 86 -10.90 -7.75 -4.19
N ARG A 87 -10.84 -6.54 -4.73
CA ARG A 87 -12.00 -5.81 -5.27
C ARG A 87 -12.45 -6.36 -6.62
N ALA A 88 -11.52 -6.97 -7.36
CA ALA A 88 -11.71 -7.69 -8.60
C ALA A 88 -10.66 -8.82 -8.68
N PRO A 89 -10.88 -9.87 -9.49
CA PRO A 89 -9.84 -10.84 -9.78
C PRO A 89 -8.59 -10.16 -10.32
N LEU A 90 -7.42 -10.67 -9.95
CA LEU A 90 -6.14 -10.22 -10.46
C LEU A 90 -6.09 -10.43 -11.99
N ASP A 91 -5.98 -9.35 -12.75
CA ASP A 91 -5.82 -9.38 -14.20
C ASP A 91 -4.36 -9.12 -14.57
N LEU A 92 -3.67 -10.19 -14.98
CA LEU A 92 -2.27 -10.16 -15.38
C LEU A 92 -2.08 -9.73 -16.85
N THR A 93 -3.16 -9.49 -17.59
CA THR A 93 -3.12 -9.18 -19.03
C THR A 93 -3.14 -7.69 -19.35
N VAL A 94 -3.40 -6.84 -18.35
CA VAL A 94 -3.47 -5.38 -18.50
C VAL A 94 -2.16 -4.76 -18.02
N THR A 95 -1.66 -3.72 -18.72
CA THR A 95 -0.46 -2.97 -18.33
C THR A 95 -0.63 -1.46 -18.57
N PRO A 96 -0.36 -0.59 -17.58
CA PRO A 96 -0.07 -0.91 -16.19
C PRO A 96 -1.31 -1.54 -15.54
N ALA A 97 -1.11 -2.61 -14.78
CA ALA A 97 -2.20 -3.20 -14.03
C ALA A 97 -2.14 -2.77 -12.57
N ALA A 98 -3.33 -2.83 -11.97
CA ALA A 98 -3.56 -2.45 -10.60
C ALA A 98 -4.41 -3.52 -9.93
N ALA A 99 -4.04 -3.87 -8.71
CA ALA A 99 -4.80 -4.73 -7.84
C ALA A 99 -5.28 -3.90 -6.64
N PHE A 100 -6.56 -4.01 -6.33
CA PHE A 100 -7.21 -3.25 -5.27
C PHE A 100 -7.66 -4.21 -4.18
N TYR A 101 -7.22 -3.97 -2.96
CA TYR A 101 -7.54 -4.78 -1.81
C TYR A 101 -8.23 -3.95 -0.75
N LYS A 102 -9.19 -4.57 -0.06
CA LYS A 102 -9.91 -3.96 1.06
C LYS A 102 -9.88 -4.86 2.26
N ARG A 103 -9.80 -4.23 3.43
CA ARG A 103 -9.92 -4.91 4.71
C ARG A 103 -10.63 -3.99 5.69
N THR A 104 -11.36 -4.57 6.63
CA THR A 104 -11.92 -3.82 7.77
C THR A 104 -11.26 -4.33 9.04
N VAL A 105 -10.65 -3.42 9.80
CA VAL A 105 -10.01 -3.72 11.09
C VAL A 105 -10.62 -2.79 12.14
N ASP A 106 -11.17 -3.36 13.21
CA ASP A 106 -11.85 -2.61 14.29
C ASP A 106 -12.88 -1.57 13.80
N GLY A 107 -13.66 -1.96 12.78
CA GLY A 107 -14.67 -1.09 12.17
C GLY A 107 -14.10 0.09 11.36
N ARG A 108 -12.80 0.07 11.04
CA ARG A 108 -12.16 1.04 10.14
C ARG A 108 -11.92 0.40 8.78
N PRO A 109 -12.41 1.02 7.70
CA PRO A 109 -12.08 0.57 6.35
C PRO A 109 -10.63 0.93 6.02
N LEU A 110 -9.91 -0.03 5.47
CA LEU A 110 -8.54 0.10 4.96
C LEU A 110 -8.53 -0.30 3.48
N GLU A 111 -7.75 0.43 2.68
CA GLU A 111 -7.53 0.12 1.27
C GLU A 111 -6.04 0.01 0.97
N LEU A 112 -5.67 -1.01 0.21
CA LEU A 112 -4.32 -1.19 -0.32
C LEU A 112 -4.42 -1.30 -1.84
N THR A 113 -3.74 -0.40 -2.54
CA THR A 113 -3.64 -0.43 -3.99
C THR A 113 -2.23 -0.81 -4.36
N LEU A 114 -2.09 -1.84 -5.19
CA LEU A 114 -0.82 -2.25 -5.78
C LEU A 114 -0.87 -1.88 -7.26
N THR A 115 0.08 -1.10 -7.74
CA THR A 115 0.26 -0.80 -9.16
C THR A 115 1.62 -1.31 -9.58
N TRP A 116 1.73 -1.81 -10.81
CA TRP A 116 3.00 -2.19 -11.39
C TRP A 116 3.07 -1.74 -12.84
N ASP A 117 4.26 -1.28 -13.21
CA ASP A 117 4.57 -1.08 -14.60
C ASP A 117 4.82 -2.47 -15.18
N GLY A 118 4.10 -2.82 -16.26
CA GLY A 118 4.32 -4.08 -16.96
C GLY A 118 5.79 -4.25 -17.32
N THR A 119 6.22 -5.49 -17.56
CA THR A 119 7.59 -5.80 -18.02
C THR A 119 8.03 -4.84 -19.12
N ASP A 120 8.99 -3.96 -18.82
CA ASP A 120 9.86 -3.42 -19.86
C ASP A 120 10.58 -4.64 -20.49
N GLU A 121 10.19 -4.98 -21.70
CA GLU A 121 10.83 -5.91 -22.64
C GLU A 121 10.96 -7.40 -22.25
N VAL A 122 10.01 -8.22 -22.72
CA VAL A 122 10.36 -9.47 -23.44
C VAL A 122 9.41 -9.68 -24.62
N VAL A 123 9.53 -8.86 -25.67
CA VAL A 123 9.47 -9.42 -27.02
C VAL A 123 10.80 -9.05 -27.66
N GLN A 124 11.79 -9.89 -27.35
CA GLN A 124 12.96 -10.04 -28.20
C GLN A 124 12.48 -10.20 -29.64
N ASP A 125 13.08 -9.39 -30.49
CA ASP A 125 13.17 -9.51 -31.93
C ASP A 125 12.97 -10.96 -32.42
N LEU A 126 11.77 -11.29 -32.91
CA LEU A 126 11.48 -12.52 -33.66
C LEU A 126 11.76 -12.31 -35.16
N SER A 127 12.84 -11.59 -35.50
CA SER A 127 13.30 -11.42 -36.87
C SER A 127 14.64 -12.12 -37.10
N THR A 128 14.68 -13.45 -37.02
CA THR A 128 15.57 -14.33 -37.82
C THR A 128 15.27 -15.79 -37.48
N PRO A 129 15.40 -16.76 -38.41
CA PRO A 129 16.27 -16.79 -39.60
C PRO A 129 15.68 -16.22 -40.91
#